data_AF-G1LCU8-F1
#
_entry.id   AF-G1LCU8-F1
#
_cell.length_a   1.000
_cell.length_b   1.000
_cell.length_c   1.000
_cell.angle_alpha   90.00
_cell.angle_beta   90.00
_cell.angle_gamma   90.00
#
_symmetry.space_group_name_H-M   'P 1'
#
loop_
_entity.id
_entity.type
_entity.pdbx_description
1 polymer ?
#
loop_
_entity_poly.entity_id
_entity_poly.type
_entity_poly.pdbx_seq_one_letter_code
_entity_poly.pdbx_strand_id
1 'polypeptide(L)'
;MAGRLATFLKDAWAKEPVLVASFTIGGLAVILPTLSPFTKYATMINQATPYNYPVPLRDDGNMPEVPSHPQDPQGPSMEWLKKL
;
A
#
# COMPACT_ATOMS: atom_id res chain seq x y z
N MET A 1 4.84 -33.03 -18.07
CA MET A 1 3.84 -31.93 -18.04
C MET A 1 4.46 -30.56 -18.27
N ALA A 2 5.49 -30.15 -17.48
CA ALA A 2 6.13 -28.84 -17.61
C ALA A 2 6.63 -28.49 -19.03
N GLY A 3 7.24 -29.45 -19.74
CA GLY A 3 7.70 -29.23 -21.12
C GLY A 3 6.58 -28.89 -22.11
N ARG A 4 5.40 -29.51 -21.96
CA ARG A 4 4.24 -29.24 -22.85
C ARG A 4 3.67 -27.83 -22.61
N LEU A 5 3.66 -27.38 -21.35
CA LEU A 5 3.19 -26.05 -20.98
C LEU A 5 4.14 -24.95 -21.49
N ALA A 6 5.45 -25.17 -21.38
CA ALA A 6 6.46 -24.24 -21.88
C ALA A 6 6.40 -24.08 -23.41
N THR A 7 6.17 -25.17 -24.16
CA THR A 7 5.96 -25.11 -25.61
C THR A 7 4.71 -24.31 -25.95
N PHE A 8 3.59 -24.55 -25.26
CA PHE A 8 2.36 -23.76 -25.46
C PHE A 8 2.57 -22.27 -25.20
N LEU A 9 3.24 -21.90 -24.11
CA LEU A 9 3.51 -20.49 -23.79
C LEU A 9 4.38 -19.80 -24.84
N LYS A 10 5.38 -20.50 -25.39
CA LYS A 10 6.20 -19.99 -26.51
C LYS A 10 5.37 -19.76 -27.76
N ASP A 11 4.51 -20.71 -28.11
CA ASP A 11 3.66 -20.61 -29.30
C ASP A 11 2.59 -19.51 -29.15
N ALA A 12 1.98 -19.40 -27.97
CA ALA A 12 1.01 -18.36 -27.65
C ALA A 12 1.65 -16.97 -27.68
N TRP A 13 2.88 -16.83 -27.17
CA TRP A 13 3.63 -15.58 -27.26
C TRP A 13 3.96 -15.21 -28.71
N ALA A 14 4.32 -16.19 -29.55
CA ALA A 14 4.65 -15.94 -30.95
C ALA A 14 3.42 -15.54 -31.80
N LYS A 15 2.24 -16.09 -31.48
CA LYS A 15 1.00 -15.87 -32.25
C LYS A 15 0.18 -14.69 -31.75
N GLU A 16 0.00 -14.58 -30.43
CA GLU A 16 -0.89 -13.61 -29.79
C GLU A 16 -0.18 -12.89 -28.64
N PRO A 17 0.95 -12.19 -28.91
CA PRO A 17 1.78 -11.57 -27.87
C PRO A 17 1.01 -10.55 -27.01
N VAL A 18 0.05 -9.83 -27.62
CA VAL A 18 -0.78 -8.84 -26.91
C VAL A 18 -1.63 -9.51 -25.83
N LEU A 19 -2.23 -10.66 -26.13
CA LEU A 19 -3.05 -11.38 -25.17
C LEU A 19 -2.18 -11.95 -24.05
N VAL A 20 -1.05 -12.58 -24.37
CA VAL A 20 -0.15 -13.12 -23.33
C VAL A 20 0.38 -12.02 -22.41
N ALA A 21 0.77 -10.86 -22.96
CA ALA A 21 1.17 -9.71 -22.16
C ALA A 21 0.03 -9.19 -21.27
N SER A 22 -1.20 -9.07 -21.82
CA SER A 22 -2.35 -8.58 -21.07
C SER A 22 -2.68 -9.44 -19.83
N PHE A 23 -2.70 -10.78 -19.99
CA PHE A 23 -2.94 -11.69 -18.87
C PHE A 23 -1.78 -11.71 -17.88
N THR A 24 -0.54 -11.59 -18.35
CA THR A 24 0.63 -11.52 -17.47
C THR A 24 0.60 -10.25 -16.62
N ILE A 25 0.37 -9.09 -17.23
CA ILE A 25 0.29 -7.80 -16.52
C ILE A 25 -0.90 -7.80 -15.56
N GLY A 26 -2.08 -8.25 -16.01
CA GLY A 26 -3.27 -8.33 -15.17
C GLY A 26 -3.09 -9.28 -13.97
N GLY A 27 -2.48 -10.45 -14.20
CA GLY A 27 -2.17 -11.40 -13.14
C GLY A 27 -1.20 -10.83 -12.10
N LEU A 28 -0.14 -10.18 -12.56
CA LEU A 28 0.82 -9.50 -11.68
C LEU A 28 0.15 -8.36 -10.89
N ALA A 29 -0.72 -7.57 -11.51
CA ALA A 29 -1.44 -6.49 -10.84
C ALA A 29 -2.34 -6.98 -9.70
N VAL A 30 -2.89 -8.19 -9.79
CA VAL A 30 -3.69 -8.81 -8.71
C VAL A 30 -2.81 -9.38 -7.61
N ILE A 31 -1.71 -10.05 -7.96
CA ILE A 31 -0.88 -10.78 -7.00
C ILE A 31 0.07 -9.85 -6.24
N LEU A 32 0.76 -8.94 -6.94
CA LEU A 32 1.83 -8.11 -6.36
C LEU A 32 1.42 -7.27 -5.15
N PRO A 33 0.22 -6.63 -5.10
CA PRO A 33 -0.16 -5.83 -3.93
C PRO A 33 -0.22 -6.64 -2.63
N THR A 34 -0.59 -7.93 -2.71
CA THR A 34 -0.67 -8.82 -1.53
C THR A 34 0.69 -9.29 -1.03
N LEU A 35 1.69 -9.32 -1.91
CA LEU A 35 3.06 -9.73 -1.57
C LEU A 35 3.97 -8.54 -1.23
N SER A 36 3.62 -7.34 -1.68
CA SER A 36 4.45 -6.15 -1.50
C SER A 36 4.41 -5.66 -0.05
N PRO A 37 5.57 -5.51 0.62
CA PRO A 37 5.63 -4.91 1.95
C PRO A 37 5.29 -3.41 1.93
N PHE A 38 5.32 -2.78 0.75
CA PHE A 38 5.10 -1.35 0.60
C PHE A 38 3.63 -0.94 0.50
N THR A 39 2.72 -1.88 0.19
CA THR A 39 1.27 -1.61 0.10
C THR A 39 0.71 -0.99 1.39
N LYS A 40 1.27 -1.36 2.55
CA LYS A 40 0.91 -0.78 3.85
C LYS A 40 1.14 0.72 3.91
N TYR A 41 2.28 1.21 3.39
CA TYR A 41 2.63 2.63 3.47
C TYR A 41 1.70 3.50 2.64
N ALA A 42 1.22 3.02 1.49
CA ALA A 42 0.21 3.74 0.71
C ALA A 42 -1.06 4.01 1.54
N THR A 43 -1.52 3.02 2.31
CA THR A 43 -2.67 3.19 3.22
C THR A 43 -2.36 4.15 4.36
N MET A 44 -1.19 4.01 4.99
CA MET A 44 -0.76 4.90 6.09
C MET A 44 -0.66 6.37 5.64
N ILE A 45 -0.14 6.64 4.44
CA ILE A 45 -0.03 8.00 3.87
C ILE A 45 -1.42 8.62 3.69
N ASN A 46 -2.36 7.86 3.13
CA ASN A 46 -3.72 8.34 2.92
C ASN A 46 -4.43 8.67 4.23
N GLN A 47 -4.24 7.84 5.26
CA GLN A 47 -4.81 8.08 6.60
C GLN A 47 -4.16 9.28 7.31
N ALA A 48 -2.86 9.50 7.10
CA ALA A 48 -2.13 10.58 7.74
C ALA A 48 -2.37 11.95 7.08
N THR A 49 -3.00 12.01 5.91
CA THR A 49 -3.26 13.25 5.19
C THR A 49 -4.52 13.94 5.74
N PRO A 50 -4.41 15.09 6.44
CA PRO A 50 -5.56 15.71 7.08
C PRO A 50 -6.32 16.60 6.08
N TYR A 51 -7.35 16.05 5.43
CA TYR A 51 -8.24 16.84 4.57
C TYR A 51 -9.23 17.70 5.36
N ASN A 52 -9.57 17.29 6.57
CA ASN A 52 -10.44 18.01 7.48
C ASN A 52 -9.62 18.59 8.63
N TYR A 53 -10.09 19.69 9.21
CA TYR A 53 -9.47 20.26 10.41
C TYR A 53 -9.65 19.31 11.60
N PRO A 54 -8.56 18.91 12.30
CA PRO A 54 -8.65 18.05 13.47
C PRO A 54 -9.20 18.84 14.66
N VAL A 55 -10.46 18.56 15.03
CA VAL A 55 -11.12 19.23 16.16
C VAL A 55 -10.54 18.73 17.49
N PRO A 56 -10.04 19.62 18.38
CA PRO A 56 -9.53 19.22 19.68
C PRO A 56 -10.59 18.53 20.55
N LEU A 57 -10.14 17.57 21.36
CA LEU A 57 -10.98 16.89 22.34
C LEU A 57 -11.11 17.75 23.61
N ARG A 58 -12.24 17.60 24.31
CA ARG A 58 -12.42 18.18 25.63
C ARG A 58 -11.74 17.28 26.65
N ASP A 59 -10.77 17.82 27.38
CA ASP A 59 -10.06 17.10 28.43
C ASP A 59 -10.98 16.78 29.62
N ASP A 60 -10.99 15.52 30.03
CA ASP A 60 -11.70 15.02 31.22
C ASP A 60 -10.75 14.71 32.39
N GLY A 61 -9.45 14.94 32.21
CA GLY A 61 -8.39 14.70 33.19
C GLY A 61 -7.76 13.31 33.11
N ASN A 62 -8.19 12.43 32.19
CA ASN A 62 -7.68 11.05 32.09
C ASN A 62 -7.41 10.62 30.62
N MET A 63 -6.72 11.46 29.84
CA MET A 63 -6.36 11.17 28.45
C MET A 63 -4.82 11.14 28.21
N PRO A 64 -4.08 10.17 28.77
CA PRO A 64 -2.61 10.14 28.68
C PRO A 64 -2.05 9.96 27.26
N GLU A 65 -2.85 9.42 26.33
CA GLU A 65 -2.49 9.19 24.93
C GLU A 65 -2.70 10.45 24.05
N VAL A 66 -3.46 11.44 24.52
CA VAL A 66 -3.84 12.62 23.73
C VAL A 66 -2.85 13.76 24.02
N PRO A 67 -2.16 14.30 23.00
CA PRO A 67 -1.25 15.44 23.19
C PRO A 67 -2.02 16.72 23.53
N SER A 68 -1.44 17.55 24.40
CA SER A 68 -1.98 18.88 24.71
C SER A 68 -1.49 19.94 23.73
N HIS A 69 -0.35 19.70 23.08
CA HIS A 69 0.27 20.55 22.09
C HIS A 69 0.81 19.74 20.89
N PRO A 70 0.81 20.26 19.65
CA PRO A 70 1.24 19.50 18.47
C PRO A 70 2.69 18.99 18.48
N GLN A 71 3.55 19.55 19.32
CA GLN A 71 4.96 19.16 19.45
C GLN A 71 5.22 18.19 20.61
N ASP A 72 4.18 17.86 21.37
CA ASP A 72 4.27 16.88 22.43
C ASP A 72 4.66 15.51 21.85
N PRO A 73 5.44 14.69 22.56
CA PRO A 73 5.87 13.38 22.06
C PRO A 73 4.70 12.39 21.93
N GLN A 74 3.55 12.68 22.55
CA GLN A 74 2.34 11.88 22.46
C GLN A 74 1.70 12.01 21.07
N GLY A 75 1.11 10.92 20.59
CA GLY A 75 0.40 10.86 19.30
C GLY A 75 1.24 10.30 18.15
N PRO A 76 0.62 10.14 16.96
CA PRO A 76 1.27 9.52 15.82
C PRO A 76 2.30 10.46 15.17
N SER A 77 3.56 10.05 15.12
CA SER A 77 4.63 10.81 14.46
C SER A 77 4.81 10.43 12.98
N MET A 78 5.26 11.38 12.19
CA MET A 78 5.52 11.22 10.75
C MET A 78 6.97 10.85 10.43
N GLU A 79 7.76 10.41 11.42
CA GLU A 79 9.17 10.06 11.24
C GLU A 79 9.39 8.89 10.27
N TRP A 80 8.47 7.94 10.24
CA TRP A 80 8.51 6.83 9.27
C TRP A 80 8.35 7.33 7.83
N LEU A 81 7.51 8.36 7.60
CA LEU A 81 7.29 8.91 6.26
C LEU A 81 8.48 9.74 5.79
N LYS A 82 9.11 10.49 6.69
CA LYS A 82 10.34 11.25 6.39
C LYS A 82 11.52 10.35 6.01
N LYS A 83 11.51 9.10 6.44
CA LYS A 83 12.57 8.10 6.23
C LYS A 83 12.26 7.09 5.13
N LEU A 84 11.06 7.18 4.54
CA LEU A 84 10.63 6.34 3.43
C LEU A 84 11.38 6.73 2.15
#